data_AF-A0A2P8CYG2-F1
#
_entry.id   AF-A0A2P8CYG2-F1
#
_cell.length_a   1.000
_cell.length_b   1.000
_cell.length_c   1.000
_cell.angle_alpha   90.00
_cell.angle_beta   90.00
_cell.angle_gamma   90.00
#
_symmetry.space_group_name_H-M   'P 1'
#
loop_
_entity.id
_entity.type
_entity.pdbx_description
1 polymer ?
#
loop_
_entity_poly.entity_id
_entity_poly.type
_entity_poly.pdbx_seq_one_letter_code
_entity_poly.pdbx_strand_id
1 'polypeptide(L)'
;MPQKLPATGKQVRGWFMHLVVFAIVNIILWYICYKGATGWVYPWPIWITSAWGLLVIGHACMVWANYEDKNYTEWQEQINNG
;
A
#
# COMPACT_ATOMS: atom_id res chain seq x y z
N MET A 1 -8.44 -20.16 16.00
CA MET A 1 -8.26 -18.75 15.56
C MET A 1 -7.42 -18.77 14.30
N PRO A 2 -7.72 -17.97 13.27
CA PRO A 2 -6.91 -17.96 12.06
C PRO A 2 -5.47 -17.56 12.39
N GLN A 3 -4.52 -18.38 11.98
CA GLN A 3 -3.10 -18.15 12.17
C GLN A 3 -2.63 -16.96 11.32
N LYS A 4 -1.79 -16.11 11.91
CA LYS A 4 -1.18 -14.99 11.21
C LYS A 4 -0.07 -15.51 10.29
N LEU A 5 -0.11 -15.14 9.02
CA LEU A 5 0.93 -15.52 8.06
C LEU A 5 2.10 -14.52 8.14
N PRO A 6 3.36 -14.98 8.23
CA PRO A 6 4.50 -14.09 8.25
C PRO A 6 4.68 -13.41 6.87
N ALA A 7 5.05 -12.13 6.89
CA ALA A 7 5.36 -11.41 5.67
C ALA A 7 6.61 -11.98 5.01
N THR A 8 6.55 -12.22 3.69
CA THR A 8 7.71 -12.64 2.91
C THR A 8 8.61 -11.45 2.56
N GLY A 9 9.91 -11.68 2.39
CA GLY A 9 10.85 -10.61 1.97
C GLY A 9 10.48 -9.98 0.62
N LYS A 10 9.88 -10.75 -0.29
CA LYS A 10 9.38 -10.24 -1.58
C LYS A 10 8.23 -9.25 -1.39
N GLN A 11 7.27 -9.57 -0.51
CA GLN A 11 6.14 -8.68 -0.19
C GLN A 11 6.63 -7.38 0.46
N VAL A 12 7.53 -7.49 1.45
CA VAL A 12 8.09 -6.31 2.12
C VAL A 12 8.87 -5.41 1.15
N ARG A 13 9.70 -5.99 0.27
CA ARG A 13 10.42 -5.23 -0.77
C ARG A 13 9.48 -4.52 -1.72
N GLY A 14 8.41 -5.20 -2.14
CA GLY A 14 7.37 -4.64 -3.00
C GLY A 14 6.71 -3.43 -2.34
N TRP A 15 6.26 -3.56 -1.10
CA TRP A 15 5.69 -2.44 -0.33
C TRP A 15 6.68 -1.28 -0.17
N PHE A 16 7.94 -1.57 0.19
CA PHE A 16 8.96 -0.54 0.41
C PHE A 16 9.24 0.28 -0.85
N MET A 17 9.27 -0.36 -2.02
CA MET A 17 9.41 0.34 -3.30
C MET A 17 8.25 1.34 -3.54
N HIS A 18 7.00 0.95 -3.26
CA HIS A 18 5.86 1.84 -3.39
C HIS A 18 5.94 3.01 -2.41
N LEU A 19 6.38 2.76 -1.17
CA LEU A 19 6.58 3.82 -0.18
C LEU A 19 7.66 4.84 -0.62
N VAL A 20 8.78 4.37 -1.16
CA VAL A 20 9.86 5.24 -1.64
C VAL A 20 9.40 6.09 -2.82
N VAL A 21 8.74 5.48 -3.81
CA VAL A 21 8.19 6.22 -4.96
C VAL A 21 7.13 7.24 -4.50
N PHE A 22 6.24 6.84 -3.60
CA PHE A 22 5.26 7.73 -3.00
C PHE A 22 5.92 8.95 -2.35
N ALA A 23 6.94 8.74 -1.51
CA ALA A 23 7.63 9.82 -0.83
C ALA A 23 8.31 10.78 -1.82
N ILE A 24 9.08 10.26 -2.77
CA ILE A 24 9.83 11.08 -3.75
C ILE A 24 8.88 11.90 -4.60
N VAL A 25 7.85 11.27 -5.19
CA VAL A 25 6.91 11.95 -6.07
C VAL A 25 6.13 13.03 -5.31
N ASN A 26 5.65 12.73 -4.10
CA ASN A 26 4.92 13.73 -3.32
C ASN A 26 5.82 14.92 -2.93
N ILE A 27 7.06 14.69 -2.52
CA ILE A 27 8.01 15.79 -2.25
C ILE A 27 8.15 16.70 -3.47
N ILE A 28 8.32 16.12 -4.67
CA ILE A 28 8.45 16.87 -5.92
C ILE A 28 7.16 17.66 -6.22
N LEU A 29 6.00 17.03 -6.08
CA LEU A 29 4.70 17.67 -6.33
C LEU A 29 4.45 18.86 -5.39
N TRP A 30 4.70 18.67 -4.09
CA TRP A 30 4.54 19.73 -3.09
C TRP A 30 5.55 20.86 -3.30
N TYR A 31 6.80 20.52 -3.68
CA TYR A 31 7.79 21.51 -4.07
C TYR A 31 7.31 22.34 -5.26
N ILE A 32 6.85 21.71 -6.35
CA ILE A 32 6.33 22.41 -7.54
C ILE A 32 5.13 23.28 -7.18
N CYS A 33 4.23 22.80 -6.30
CA CYS A 33 3.04 23.54 -5.88
C CYS A 33 3.36 24.87 -5.18
N TYR A 34 4.41 24.92 -4.37
CA TYR A 34 4.74 26.11 -3.56
C TYR A 34 5.95 26.89 -4.05
N LYS A 35 6.70 26.38 -5.03
CA LYS A 35 7.87 27.07 -5.56
C LYS A 35 7.47 28.42 -6.16
N GLY A 36 7.97 29.50 -5.55
CA GLY A 36 7.72 30.87 -6.02
C GLY A 36 6.35 31.43 -5.64
N ALA A 37 5.60 30.78 -4.75
CA ALA A 37 4.34 31.29 -4.25
C ALA A 37 4.57 32.52 -3.34
N THR A 38 4.00 33.67 -3.71
CA THR A 38 4.03 34.91 -2.92
C THR A 38 2.72 35.19 -2.18
N GLY A 39 1.71 34.34 -2.37
CA GLY A 39 0.39 34.42 -1.77
C GLY A 39 -0.24 33.05 -1.61
N TRP A 40 -1.55 33.02 -1.36
CA TRP A 40 -2.27 31.76 -1.20
C TRP A 40 -2.31 30.96 -2.51
N VAL A 41 -1.89 29.70 -2.45
CA VAL A 41 -1.95 28.74 -3.55
C VAL A 41 -2.75 27.53 -3.09
N TYR A 42 -3.69 27.11 -3.93
CA TYR A 42 -4.48 25.92 -3.67
C TYR A 42 -3.57 24.67 -3.64
N PRO A 43 -3.56 23.89 -2.54
CA PRO A 43 -2.69 22.74 -2.37
C PRO A 43 -3.20 21.52 -3.14
N TRP A 44 -3.24 21.62 -4.47
CA TRP A 44 -3.76 20.57 -5.33
C TRP A 44 -3.09 19.18 -5.17
N PRO A 45 -1.80 19.03 -4.76
CA PRO A 45 -1.22 17.71 -4.55
C PRO A 45 -1.88 16.93 -3.42
N ILE A 46 -2.64 17.58 -2.54
CA ILE A 46 -3.29 16.95 -1.38
C ILE A 46 -4.18 15.76 -1.74
N TRP A 47 -4.86 15.82 -2.89
CA TRP A 47 -5.70 14.72 -3.37
C TRP A 47 -4.86 13.51 -3.77
N ILE A 48 -3.73 13.75 -4.43
CA ILE A 48 -2.80 12.71 -4.87
C ILE A 48 -2.14 12.07 -3.64
N THR A 49 -1.64 12.90 -2.71
CA THR A 49 -1.05 12.43 -1.46
C THR A 49 -2.05 11.58 -0.68
N SER A 50 -3.31 11.99 -0.59
CA SER A 50 -4.35 11.27 0.16
C SER A 50 -4.70 9.94 -0.49
N ALA A 51 -5.01 9.94 -1.80
CA ALA A 51 -5.39 8.73 -2.50
C ALA A 51 -4.26 7.70 -2.53
N TRP A 52 -3.04 8.13 -2.86
CA TRP A 52 -1.89 7.21 -2.92
C TRP A 52 -1.43 6.80 -1.52
N GLY A 53 -1.54 7.69 -0.52
CA GLY A 53 -1.24 7.36 0.87
C GLY A 53 -2.13 6.22 1.36
N LEU A 54 -3.42 6.26 1.03
CA LEU A 54 -4.35 5.17 1.34
C LEU A 54 -3.93 3.86 0.67
N LEU A 55 -3.44 3.88 -0.57
CA LEU A 55 -2.95 2.67 -1.25
C LEU A 55 -1.69 2.09 -0.59
N VAL A 56 -0.76 2.92 -0.14
CA VAL A 56 0.44 2.47 0.59
C VAL A 56 0.05 1.84 1.93
N ILE A 57 -0.91 2.43 2.64
CA ILE A 57 -1.46 1.87 3.88
C ILE A 57 -2.18 0.55 3.61
N GLY A 58 -3.03 0.51 2.58
CA GLY A 58 -3.72 -0.71 2.16
C GLY A 58 -2.76 -1.84 1.80
N HIS A 59 -1.67 -1.52 1.08
CA HIS A 59 -0.62 -2.48 0.78
C HIS A 59 0.09 -2.95 2.06
N ALA A 60 0.35 -2.06 3.03
CA ALA A 60 0.89 -2.47 4.32
C ALA A 60 -0.03 -3.49 5.02
N CYS A 61 -1.34 -3.24 5.02
CA CYS A 61 -2.31 -4.19 5.56
C CYS A 61 -2.24 -5.55 4.85
N MET A 62 -2.11 -5.59 3.52
CA MET A 62 -1.94 -6.86 2.78
C MET A 62 -0.66 -7.63 3.14
N VAL A 63 0.41 -6.93 3.52
CA VAL A 63 1.69 -7.54 3.90
C VAL A 63 1.68 -8.03 5.36
N TRP A 64 1.17 -7.24 6.30
CA TRP A 64 1.32 -7.51 7.73
C TRP A 64 0.03 -7.88 8.47
N ALA A 65 -1.13 -7.68 7.87
CA ALA A 65 -2.43 -8.09 8.39
C ALA A 65 -3.01 -9.26 7.58
N ASN A 66 -2.14 -10.16 7.13
CA ASN A 66 -2.50 -11.35 6.37
C ASN A 66 -2.66 -12.56 7.31
N TYR A 67 -3.73 -13.32 7.13
CA TYR A 67 -4.12 -14.45 7.96
C TYR A 67 -4.47 -15.64 7.07
N GLU A 68 -4.32 -16.85 7.60
CA GLU A 68 -4.76 -18.05 6.90
C GLU A 68 -6.26 -17.97 6.60
N ASP A 69 -6.65 -18.46 5.43
CA ASP A 69 -8.06 -18.64 5.10
C ASP A 69 -8.52 -19.99 5.67
N LYS A 70 -9.53 -19.93 6.55
CA LYS A 70 -10.03 -21.12 7.25
C LYS A 70 -10.77 -21.99 6.23
N ASN A 71 -10.40 -23.26 6.13
CA ASN A 71 -10.92 -24.26 5.18
C ASN A 71 -10.33 -24.16 3.75
N TYR A 72 -9.25 -23.40 3.53
CA TYR A 72 -8.58 -23.37 2.23
C TYR A 72 -8.10 -24.77 1.77
N THR A 73 -7.59 -25.58 2.70
CA THR A 73 -7.16 -26.95 2.42
C THR A 73 -8.33 -27.87 2.03
N GLU A 74 -9.47 -27.76 2.73
CA GLU A 74 -10.68 -28.53 2.41
C GLU A 74 -11.23 -28.17 1.03
N TRP A 75 -11.24 -26.88 0.68
CA TRP A 75 -11.60 -26.42 -0.66
C TRP A 75 -10.66 -26.97 -1.75
N GLN A 76 -9.36 -26.99 -1.50
CA GLN A 76 -8.39 -27.58 -2.42
C GLN A 76 -8.61 -29.10 -2.60
N GLU A 77 -8.93 -29.82 -1.53
CA GLU A 77 -9.27 -31.24 -1.59
C GLU A 77 -10.55 -31.47 -2.42
N GLN A 78 -11.59 -30.64 -2.25
CA GLN A 78 -12.81 -30.73 -3.05
C GLN A 78 -12.56 -30.52 -4.55
N ILE A 79 -11.68 -29.58 -4.92
CA ILE A 79 -11.30 -29.35 -6.33
C ILE A 79 -10.54 -30.52 -6.94
N ASN A 80 -9.66 -31.15 -6.16
CA ASN A 80 -8.85 -32.26 -6.67
C ASN A 80 -9.62 -33.59 -6.73
N ASN A 81 -10.69 -33.72 -5.95
CA ASN A 81 -11.51 -34.94 -5.85
C ASN A 81 -12.81 -34.91 -6.68
N GLY A 82 -13.13 -33.79 -7.34
CA GLY A 82 -14.29 -33.62 -8.23
C GLY A 82 -13.91 -33.71 -9.70
#